data_AF-A0A941P1R0-F1
#
_entry.id   AF-A0A941P1R0-F1
#
_cell.length_a   1.000
_cell.length_b   1.000
_cell.length_c   1.000
_cell.angle_alpha   90.00
_cell.angle_beta   90.00
_cell.angle_gamma   90.00
#
_symmetry.space_group_name_H-M   'P 1'
#
loop_
_entity.id
_entity.type
_entity.pdbx_description
1 polymer ?
#
loop_
_entity_poly.entity_id
_entity_poly.type
_entity_poly.pdbx_seq_one_letter_code
_entity_poly.pdbx_strand_id
1 'polypeptide(L)'
;QLLEASKPPLPPIRKAAKHFLLTTPFRYVPAHASRFREVGRHGLWYGATKLEAACAEVAWWRTRFIRDSVGLADEKIVTLHTFFAAYVAGRGLDLMAPPWDAFRAAWTRSDDYSATHRLANAAEVAGIEVIRYESTRAPGHACVAVFTPDALREPRGGLDATRQKWVCTATQGHVMMMAEDDRQRRFEWRR
;
A
#
# COMPACT_ATOMS: atom_id res chain seq x y z
N GLN A 1 -20.90 -7.51 -16.74
CA GLN A 1 -20.97 -6.07 -17.06
C GLN A 1 -21.88 -5.23 -16.14
N LEU A 2 -22.67 -5.82 -15.21
CA LEU A 2 -23.44 -5.05 -14.22
C LEU A 2 -22.64 -4.55 -12.99
N LEU A 3 -21.49 -5.14 -12.69
CA LEU A 3 -20.70 -4.82 -11.48
C LEU A 3 -19.87 -3.53 -11.57
N GLU A 4 -19.63 -2.99 -12.77
CA GLU A 4 -18.85 -1.74 -12.90
C GLU A 4 -19.70 -0.49 -12.71
N ALA A 5 -20.99 -0.55 -13.05
CA ALA A 5 -21.93 0.57 -12.97
C ALA A 5 -22.38 0.92 -11.55
N SER A 6 -22.29 -0.03 -10.60
CA SER A 6 -22.69 0.19 -9.19
C SER A 6 -21.58 0.80 -8.33
N LYS A 7 -20.36 0.89 -8.86
CA LYS A 7 -19.21 1.35 -8.10
C LYS A 7 -19.04 2.88 -8.28
N PRO A 8 -18.61 3.63 -7.24
CA PRO A 8 -18.53 5.10 -7.28
C PRO A 8 -17.75 5.65 -8.48
N PRO A 9 -18.01 6.87 -8.97
CA PRO A 9 -17.22 7.44 -10.06
C PRO A 9 -15.74 7.56 -9.65
N LEU A 10 -14.84 7.34 -10.61
CA LEU A 10 -13.41 7.62 -10.40
C LEU A 10 -13.16 9.13 -10.43
N PRO A 11 -12.18 9.64 -9.68
CA PRO A 11 -11.64 10.98 -9.93
C PRO A 11 -11.23 11.11 -11.41
N PRO A 12 -11.31 12.32 -12.02
CA PRO A 12 -10.95 12.52 -13.41
C PRO A 12 -9.56 11.95 -13.72
N ILE A 13 -9.49 10.98 -14.64
CA ILE A 13 -8.24 10.41 -15.13
C ILE A 13 -7.92 11.13 -16.45
N ARG A 14 -6.78 11.82 -16.51
CA ARG A 14 -6.40 12.60 -17.70
C ARG A 14 -5.72 11.74 -18.76
N LYS A 15 -5.13 10.61 -18.37
CA LYS A 15 -4.41 9.68 -19.25
C LYS A 15 -5.30 8.52 -19.70
N ALA A 16 -4.81 7.73 -20.66
CA ALA A 16 -5.49 6.58 -21.23
C ALA A 16 -6.08 5.62 -20.18
N ALA A 17 -7.05 4.78 -20.62
CA ALA A 17 -7.65 3.74 -19.80
C ALA A 17 -6.57 2.89 -19.10
N LYS A 18 -6.78 2.62 -17.81
CA LYS A 18 -5.82 1.92 -16.93
C LYS A 18 -6.42 0.60 -16.45
N HIS A 19 -5.59 -0.40 -16.21
CA HIS A 19 -6.00 -1.61 -15.50
C HIS A 19 -6.72 -1.28 -14.18
N PHE A 20 -7.84 -1.95 -13.88
CA PHE A 20 -8.69 -1.61 -12.75
C PHE A 20 -7.97 -1.67 -11.38
N LEU A 21 -6.97 -2.55 -11.22
CA LEU A 21 -6.13 -2.61 -10.00
C LEU A 21 -5.31 -1.33 -9.76
N LEU A 22 -5.07 -0.51 -10.79
CA LEU A 22 -4.41 0.78 -10.66
C LEU A 22 -5.39 1.91 -10.33
N THR A 23 -6.69 1.73 -10.53
CA THR A 23 -7.70 2.79 -10.32
C THR A 23 -8.58 2.54 -9.09
N THR A 24 -8.77 1.28 -8.71
CA THR A 24 -9.64 0.88 -7.60
C THR A 24 -9.34 1.59 -6.27
N PRO A 25 -8.07 1.82 -5.85
CA PRO A 25 -7.79 2.49 -4.58
C PRO A 25 -8.34 3.93 -4.51
N PHE A 26 -8.47 4.62 -5.64
CA PHE A 26 -8.97 6.00 -5.70
C PHE A 26 -10.50 6.11 -5.69
N ARG A 27 -11.19 4.98 -5.87
CA ARG A 27 -12.63 4.93 -6.10
C ARG A 27 -13.45 5.08 -4.83
N TYR A 28 -12.90 4.67 -3.70
CA TYR A 28 -13.62 4.59 -2.43
C TYR A 28 -13.04 5.58 -1.41
N VAL A 29 -13.84 5.92 -0.41
CA VAL A 29 -13.44 6.69 0.77
C VAL A 29 -13.35 5.70 1.94
N PRO A 30 -12.15 5.21 2.30
CA PRO A 30 -12.01 4.24 3.39
C PRO A 30 -12.40 4.85 4.73
N ALA A 31 -13.08 4.08 5.58
CA ALA A 31 -13.60 4.53 6.88
C ALA A 31 -12.49 4.91 7.89
N HIS A 32 -11.31 4.31 7.79
CA HIS A 32 -10.18 4.60 8.67
C HIS A 32 -9.15 5.47 7.96
N ALA A 33 -8.39 6.27 8.71
CA ALA A 33 -7.22 6.97 8.19
C ALA A 33 -6.09 5.99 7.83
N SER A 34 -5.19 6.41 6.95
CA SER A 34 -3.89 5.76 6.74
C SER A 34 -2.77 6.79 6.89
N ARG A 35 -1.51 6.37 6.74
CA ARG A 35 -0.34 7.22 7.01
C ARG A 35 -0.42 8.59 6.32
N PHE A 36 -0.74 8.63 5.04
CA PHE A 36 -0.82 9.89 4.26
C PHE A 36 -2.26 10.28 3.88
N ARG A 37 -3.27 9.77 4.58
CA ARG A 37 -4.67 10.05 4.24
C ARG A 37 -5.55 10.12 5.49
N GLU A 38 -6.23 11.24 5.63
CA GLU A 38 -7.25 11.47 6.66
C GLU A 38 -8.54 10.67 6.39
N VAL A 39 -9.39 10.54 7.41
CA VAL A 39 -10.76 10.02 7.24
C VAL A 39 -11.56 10.96 6.32
N GLY A 40 -12.49 10.41 5.53
CA GLY A 40 -13.36 11.20 4.66
C GLY A 40 -12.74 11.61 3.32
N ARG A 41 -11.48 11.21 3.05
CA ARG A 41 -10.82 11.41 1.74
C ARG A 41 -10.79 10.14 0.90
N HIS A 42 -10.76 10.32 -0.43
CA HIS A 42 -10.54 9.23 -1.38
C HIS A 42 -9.26 8.46 -1.06
N GLY A 43 -9.28 7.15 -1.31
CA GLY A 43 -8.13 6.29 -1.09
C GLY A 43 -6.92 6.66 -1.95
N LEU A 44 -5.74 6.33 -1.45
CA LEU A 44 -4.47 6.44 -2.18
C LEU A 44 -4.03 5.05 -2.62
N TRP A 45 -3.24 4.97 -3.68
CA TRP A 45 -2.55 3.72 -4.01
C TRP A 45 -1.27 3.62 -3.18
N TYR A 46 -1.14 2.54 -2.41
CA TYR A 46 0.06 2.24 -1.64
C TYR A 46 0.79 1.05 -2.26
N GLY A 47 2.11 1.16 -2.37
CA GLY A 47 2.97 0.08 -2.84
C GLY A 47 4.35 0.14 -2.23
N ALA A 48 5.20 -0.81 -2.59
CA ALA A 48 6.60 -0.86 -2.16
C ALA A 48 7.53 -1.12 -3.33
N THR A 49 8.78 -0.65 -3.21
CA THR A 49 9.81 -0.86 -4.25
C THR A 49 10.37 -2.27 -4.27
N LYS A 50 10.06 -3.07 -3.25
CA LYS A 50 10.51 -4.46 -3.05
C LYS A 50 9.34 -5.30 -2.56
N LEU A 51 9.26 -6.54 -3.04
CA LEU A 51 8.17 -7.46 -2.69
C LEU A 51 8.19 -7.78 -1.19
N GLU A 52 9.38 -7.90 -0.62
CA GLU A 52 9.62 -8.14 0.80
C GLU A 52 8.97 -7.06 1.67
N ALA A 53 9.06 -5.80 1.27
CA ALA A 53 8.43 -4.69 1.98
C ALA A 53 6.89 -4.69 1.83
N ALA A 54 6.36 -5.10 0.67
CA ALA A 54 4.92 -5.28 0.50
C ALA A 54 4.39 -6.44 1.37
N CYS A 55 5.11 -7.56 1.43
CA CYS A 55 4.82 -8.67 2.34
C CYS A 55 4.89 -8.22 3.81
N ALA A 56 5.88 -7.40 4.17
CA ALA A 56 6.00 -6.79 5.48
C ALA A 56 4.94 -5.71 5.78
N GLU A 57 4.14 -5.24 4.84
CA GLU A 57 2.95 -4.44 5.19
C GLU A 57 1.75 -5.37 5.43
N VAL A 58 1.57 -6.39 4.58
CA VAL A 58 0.49 -7.37 4.70
C VAL A 58 0.56 -8.10 6.05
N ALA A 59 1.71 -8.65 6.41
CA ALA A 59 1.87 -9.40 7.65
C ALA A 59 1.63 -8.52 8.88
N TRP A 60 2.01 -7.24 8.83
CA TRP A 60 1.78 -6.32 9.93
C TRP A 60 0.30 -6.18 10.22
N TRP A 61 -0.47 -5.91 9.18
CA TRP A 61 -1.91 -5.72 9.27
C TRP A 61 -2.64 -7.01 9.62
N ARG A 62 -2.13 -8.19 9.22
CA ARG A 62 -2.69 -9.48 9.66
C ARG A 62 -2.44 -9.71 11.15
N THR A 63 -1.21 -9.51 11.63
CA THR A 63 -0.90 -9.63 13.06
C THR A 63 -1.70 -8.63 13.90
N ARG A 64 -1.82 -7.38 13.44
CA ARG A 64 -2.65 -6.37 14.12
C ARG A 64 -4.11 -6.77 14.17
N PHE A 65 -4.68 -7.21 13.05
CA PHE A 65 -6.07 -7.67 12.99
C PHE A 65 -6.35 -8.81 13.97
N ILE A 66 -5.45 -9.81 14.05
CA ILE A 66 -5.59 -10.93 14.99
C ILE A 66 -5.52 -10.43 16.44
N ARG A 67 -4.56 -9.56 16.77
CA ARG A 67 -4.40 -9.04 18.14
C ARG A 67 -5.55 -8.14 18.58
N ASP A 68 -6.13 -7.38 17.66
CA ASP A 68 -7.27 -6.52 17.93
C ASP A 68 -8.60 -7.33 18.02
N SER A 69 -8.55 -8.66 17.77
CA SER A 69 -9.71 -9.56 17.76
C SER A 69 -9.62 -10.60 18.89
N VAL A 70 -10.40 -10.40 19.97
CA VAL A 70 -10.39 -11.29 21.15
C VAL A 70 -10.61 -12.77 20.80
N GLY A 71 -11.49 -13.07 19.84
CA GLY A 71 -11.81 -14.45 19.44
C GLY A 71 -10.81 -15.11 18.50
N LEU A 72 -9.73 -14.43 18.10
CA LEU A 72 -8.75 -14.95 17.12
C LEU A 72 -7.35 -15.15 17.72
N ALA A 73 -7.16 -14.89 19.02
CA ALA A 73 -5.85 -14.90 19.65
C ALA A 73 -5.09 -16.24 19.48
N ASP A 74 -5.82 -17.36 19.54
CA ASP A 74 -5.29 -18.71 19.40
C ASP A 74 -5.56 -19.32 18.00
N GLU A 75 -6.13 -18.52 17.10
CA GLU A 75 -6.54 -18.98 15.78
C GLU A 75 -5.46 -18.77 14.73
N LYS A 76 -5.42 -19.71 13.78
CA LYS A 76 -4.66 -19.60 12.55
C LYS A 76 -5.58 -19.11 11.44
N ILE A 77 -5.27 -17.95 10.88
CA ILE A 77 -6.01 -17.38 9.74
C ILE A 77 -5.25 -17.64 8.45
N VAL A 78 -5.97 -18.12 7.43
CA VAL A 78 -5.45 -18.24 6.07
C VAL A 78 -6.14 -17.23 5.17
N THR A 79 -5.36 -16.39 4.48
CA THR A 79 -5.85 -15.41 3.50
C THR A 79 -5.12 -15.57 2.17
N LEU A 80 -5.81 -15.25 1.07
CA LEU A 80 -5.23 -15.24 -0.26
C LEU A 80 -4.92 -13.80 -0.67
N HIS A 81 -3.72 -13.59 -1.20
CA HIS A 81 -3.24 -12.30 -1.67
C HIS A 81 -2.80 -12.37 -3.12
N THR A 82 -2.99 -11.28 -3.85
CA THR A 82 -2.37 -11.11 -5.18
C THR A 82 -1.43 -9.91 -5.10
N PHE A 83 -0.14 -10.15 -5.29
CA PHE A 83 0.84 -9.10 -5.52
C PHE A 83 0.89 -8.81 -7.02
N PHE A 84 1.10 -7.55 -7.38
CA PHE A 84 1.26 -7.11 -8.76
C PHE A 84 2.18 -5.90 -8.79
N ALA A 85 2.79 -5.63 -9.94
CA ALA A 85 3.66 -4.48 -10.12
C ALA A 85 2.94 -3.34 -10.84
N ALA A 86 3.34 -2.12 -10.51
CA ALA A 86 2.96 -0.91 -11.22
C ALA A 86 4.21 -0.07 -11.49
N TYR A 87 4.21 0.65 -12.60
CA TYR A 87 5.20 1.69 -12.84
C TYR A 87 4.67 3.02 -12.31
N VAL A 88 5.45 3.67 -11.44
CA VAL A 88 5.10 4.94 -10.82
C VAL A 88 5.93 6.05 -11.43
N ALA A 89 5.29 7.08 -11.98
CA ALA A 89 5.96 8.24 -12.53
C ALA A 89 5.09 9.50 -12.44
N GLY A 90 5.60 10.50 -11.73
CA GLY A 90 4.97 11.79 -11.50
C GLY A 90 5.87 12.69 -10.67
N ARG A 91 5.41 13.91 -10.39
CA ARG A 91 6.13 14.81 -9.50
C ARG A 91 6.07 14.26 -8.07
N GLY A 92 7.23 14.02 -7.45
CA GLY A 92 7.30 13.31 -6.18
C GLY A 92 8.07 14.02 -5.08
N LEU A 93 7.78 13.66 -3.83
CA LEU A 93 8.62 13.92 -2.67
C LEU A 93 9.30 12.63 -2.24
N ASP A 94 10.61 12.68 -2.03
CA ASP A 94 11.36 11.58 -1.44
C ASP A 94 11.72 11.90 0.00
N LEU A 95 10.99 11.29 0.93
CA LEU A 95 11.19 11.48 2.37
C LEU A 95 12.43 10.72 2.89
N MET A 96 13.08 9.92 2.04
CA MET A 96 14.32 9.24 2.39
C MET A 96 15.57 10.02 1.94
N ALA A 97 15.39 11.20 1.34
CA ALA A 97 16.49 12.04 0.85
C ALA A 97 16.51 13.40 1.55
N PRO A 98 17.67 14.07 1.63
CA PRO A 98 17.75 15.45 2.12
C PRO A 98 16.87 16.42 1.32
N PRO A 99 16.29 17.45 1.97
CA PRO A 99 16.38 17.75 3.40
C PRO A 99 15.34 16.99 4.25
N TRP A 100 14.57 16.08 3.64
CA TRP A 100 13.46 15.42 4.31
C TRP A 100 13.96 14.39 5.31
N ASP A 101 14.93 13.55 4.99
CA ASP A 101 15.48 12.54 5.91
C ASP A 101 15.75 13.04 7.36
N ALA A 102 16.11 14.31 7.55
CA ALA A 102 16.24 14.97 8.86
C ALA A 102 14.97 14.90 9.75
N PHE A 103 13.79 14.81 9.13
CA PHE A 103 12.48 14.76 9.80
C PHE A 103 11.92 13.33 9.87
N ARG A 104 12.74 12.30 9.62
CA ARG A 104 12.35 10.87 9.61
C ARG A 104 11.39 10.48 10.73
N ALA A 105 11.73 10.88 11.96
CA ALA A 105 10.95 10.55 13.15
C ALA A 105 9.48 11.00 13.06
N ALA A 106 9.20 12.09 12.35
CA ALA A 106 7.85 12.65 12.23
C ALA A 106 6.92 11.78 11.36
N TRP A 107 7.43 11.17 10.29
CA TRP A 107 6.59 10.33 9.40
C TRP A 107 6.66 8.84 9.64
N THR A 108 7.62 8.36 10.44
CA THR A 108 7.68 6.94 10.79
C THR A 108 6.88 6.59 12.04
N ARG A 109 6.22 7.55 12.71
CA ARG A 109 5.35 7.29 13.86
C ARG A 109 4.22 6.32 13.49
N SER A 110 3.93 5.35 14.36
CA SER A 110 2.93 4.31 14.08
C SER A 110 1.54 4.58 14.67
N ASP A 111 1.46 5.51 15.61
CA ASP A 111 0.27 5.82 16.42
C ASP A 111 -0.30 7.22 16.14
N ASP A 112 0.51 8.12 15.59
CA ASP A 112 0.12 9.49 15.24
C ASP A 112 0.48 9.79 13.79
N TYR A 113 -0.54 10.11 13.00
CA TYR A 113 -0.40 10.49 11.58
C TYR A 113 -0.56 11.99 11.34
N SER A 114 -0.64 12.82 12.39
CA SER A 114 -0.88 14.27 12.26
C SER A 114 0.18 14.96 11.39
N ALA A 115 1.45 14.60 11.55
CA ALA A 115 2.54 15.15 10.74
C ALA A 115 2.44 14.72 9.26
N THR A 116 2.14 13.45 9.00
CA THR A 116 2.04 12.91 7.63
C THR A 116 0.76 13.35 6.93
N HIS A 117 -0.32 13.61 7.66
CA HIS A 117 -1.54 14.23 7.13
C HIS A 117 -1.30 15.68 6.73
N ARG A 118 -0.65 16.48 7.59
CA ARG A 118 -0.24 17.85 7.22
C ARG A 118 0.67 17.88 6.00
N LEU A 119 1.65 16.98 5.94
CA LEU A 119 2.54 16.84 4.79
C LEU A 119 1.78 16.45 3.52
N ALA A 120 0.88 15.47 3.61
CA ALA A 120 0.06 15.03 2.47
C ALA A 120 -0.84 16.15 1.93
N ASN A 121 -1.49 16.91 2.81
CA ASN A 121 -2.32 18.05 2.42
C ASN A 121 -1.49 19.14 1.71
N ALA A 122 -0.30 19.47 2.25
CA ALA A 122 0.60 20.42 1.61
C ALA A 122 1.15 19.91 0.26
N ALA A 123 1.45 18.62 0.18
CA ALA A 123 1.91 17.95 -1.04
C ALA A 123 0.83 18.03 -2.14
N GLU A 124 -0.42 17.75 -1.82
CA GLU A 124 -1.55 17.84 -2.76
C GLU A 124 -1.72 19.27 -3.29
N VAL A 125 -1.71 20.29 -2.42
CA VAL A 125 -1.77 21.72 -2.82
C VAL A 125 -0.59 22.09 -3.72
N ALA A 126 0.60 21.54 -3.46
CA ALA A 126 1.79 21.78 -4.26
C ALA A 126 1.81 20.99 -5.59
N GLY A 127 0.80 20.17 -5.87
CA GLY A 127 0.74 19.33 -7.08
C GLY A 127 1.73 18.16 -7.07
N ILE A 128 2.07 17.65 -5.88
CA ILE A 128 2.83 16.40 -5.73
C ILE A 128 1.89 15.22 -5.93
N GLU A 129 2.32 14.27 -6.75
CA GLU A 129 1.54 13.11 -7.15
C GLU A 129 1.96 11.84 -6.40
N VAL A 130 3.18 11.83 -5.85
CA VAL A 130 3.78 10.65 -5.21
C VAL A 130 4.61 11.05 -4.00
N ILE A 131 4.46 10.34 -2.89
CA ILE A 131 5.38 10.40 -1.76
C ILE A 131 6.10 9.05 -1.65
N ARG A 132 7.43 9.07 -1.73
CA ARG A 132 8.29 7.93 -1.41
C ARG A 132 8.75 8.06 0.05
N TYR A 133 8.63 7.00 0.82
CA TYR A 133 8.92 7.01 2.25
C TYR A 133 9.47 5.65 2.70
N GLU A 134 10.19 5.60 3.81
CA GLU A 134 10.73 4.35 4.33
C GLU A 134 9.61 3.45 4.89
N SER A 135 9.67 2.15 4.61
CA SER A 135 8.82 1.18 5.28
C SER A 135 9.21 1.05 6.75
N THR A 136 8.26 1.35 7.64
CA THR A 136 8.41 1.09 9.08
C THR A 136 8.45 -0.39 9.43
N ARG A 137 8.12 -1.28 8.48
CA ARG A 137 8.02 -2.73 8.66
C ARG A 137 9.16 -3.50 8.00
N ALA A 138 9.81 -2.88 7.03
CA ALA A 138 11.03 -3.40 6.40
C ALA A 138 12.03 -2.23 6.24
N PRO A 139 12.74 -1.83 7.33
CA PRO A 139 13.67 -0.70 7.32
C PRO A 139 14.70 -0.80 6.18
N GLY A 140 15.06 0.35 5.60
CA GLY A 140 15.92 0.42 4.40
C GLY A 140 15.20 0.17 3.08
N HIS A 141 13.96 -0.35 3.08
CA HIS A 141 13.13 -0.43 1.88
C HIS A 141 12.15 0.73 1.79
N ALA A 142 11.80 1.12 0.56
CA ALA A 142 10.88 2.22 0.31
C ALA A 142 9.45 1.72 0.02
N CYS A 143 8.49 2.38 0.66
CA CYS A 143 7.10 2.39 0.28
C CYS A 143 6.78 3.67 -0.51
N VAL A 144 5.67 3.64 -1.24
CA VAL A 144 5.15 4.78 -1.99
C VAL A 144 3.67 4.96 -1.71
N ALA A 145 3.25 6.22 -1.58
CA ALA A 145 1.85 6.64 -1.56
C ALA A 145 1.61 7.50 -2.81
N VAL A 146 0.71 7.05 -3.67
CA VAL A 146 0.38 7.72 -4.93
C VAL A 146 -0.99 8.37 -4.81
N PHE A 147 -1.04 9.67 -5.10
CA PHE A 147 -2.18 10.56 -4.87
C PHE A 147 -3.14 10.59 -6.05
N THR A 148 -2.64 10.29 -7.24
CA THR A 148 -3.45 10.31 -8.47
C THR A 148 -3.22 9.07 -9.32
N PRO A 149 -4.28 8.50 -9.93
CA PRO A 149 -4.14 7.41 -10.88
C PRO A 149 -3.25 7.79 -12.09
N ASP A 150 -3.09 9.07 -12.41
CA ASP A 150 -2.26 9.52 -13.53
C ASP A 150 -0.76 9.28 -13.31
N ALA A 151 -0.32 9.12 -12.06
CA ALA A 151 1.05 8.74 -11.72
C ALA A 151 1.30 7.23 -11.80
N LEU A 152 0.27 6.42 -12.07
CA LEU A 152 0.38 4.97 -12.25
C LEU A 152 0.30 4.58 -13.71
N ARG A 153 1.12 3.61 -14.08
CA ARG A 153 1.11 2.94 -15.39
C ARG A 153 1.30 1.45 -15.21
N GLU A 154 0.85 0.69 -16.19
CA GLU A 154 1.19 -0.72 -16.25
C GLU A 154 2.69 -0.90 -16.50
N PRO A 155 3.31 -1.94 -15.93
CA PRO A 155 4.69 -2.30 -16.24
C PRO A 155 4.80 -2.77 -17.70
N ARG A 156 6.04 -2.84 -18.21
CA ARG A 156 6.32 -3.42 -19.54
C ARG A 156 5.83 -4.88 -19.56
N GLY A 157 5.00 -5.22 -20.55
CA GLY A 157 4.36 -6.54 -20.66
C GLY A 157 2.97 -6.62 -20.03
N GLY A 158 2.45 -5.52 -19.46
CA GLY A 158 1.12 -5.45 -18.87
C GLY A 158 1.09 -5.86 -17.39
N LEU A 159 0.09 -5.36 -16.65
CA LEU A 159 -0.02 -5.65 -15.22
C LEU A 159 -0.27 -7.12 -14.95
N ASP A 160 -1.11 -7.78 -15.76
CA ASP A 160 -1.47 -9.18 -15.56
C ASP A 160 -0.27 -10.12 -15.57
N ALA A 161 0.74 -9.84 -16.41
CA ALA A 161 1.98 -10.61 -16.47
C ALA A 161 2.84 -10.54 -15.19
N THR A 162 2.54 -9.59 -14.29
CA THR A 162 3.28 -9.39 -13.03
C THR A 162 2.55 -9.95 -11.81
N ARG A 163 1.33 -10.47 -11.99
CA ARG A 163 0.49 -10.93 -10.88
C ARG A 163 1.04 -12.22 -10.31
N GLN A 164 1.17 -12.25 -8.99
CA GLN A 164 1.56 -13.43 -8.23
C GLN A 164 0.50 -13.70 -7.17
N LYS A 165 0.00 -14.93 -7.12
CA LYS A 165 -0.95 -15.38 -6.08
C LYS A 165 -0.17 -15.98 -4.92
N TRP A 166 -0.57 -15.62 -3.71
CA TRP A 166 0.12 -16.01 -2.49
C TRP A 166 -0.86 -16.45 -1.42
N VAL A 167 -0.51 -17.53 -0.72
CA VAL A 167 -1.21 -17.98 0.48
C VAL A 167 -0.51 -17.39 1.69
N CYS A 168 -1.25 -16.65 2.51
CA CYS A 168 -0.76 -16.06 3.76
C CYS A 168 -1.39 -16.81 4.93
N THR A 169 -0.55 -17.40 5.78
CA THR A 169 -0.94 -17.98 7.06
C THR A 169 -0.47 -17.06 8.18
N ALA A 170 -1.39 -16.63 9.05
CA ALA A 170 -1.10 -15.70 10.13
C ALA A 170 -1.62 -16.19 11.49
N THR A 171 -0.83 -15.90 12.52
CA THR A 171 -1.16 -16.02 13.95
C THR A 171 -0.81 -14.70 14.64
N GLN A 172 -1.05 -14.59 15.95
CA GLN A 172 -0.69 -13.38 16.73
C GLN A 172 0.83 -13.10 16.81
N GLY A 173 1.68 -14.10 16.59
CA GLY A 173 3.14 -14.00 16.72
C GLY A 173 3.92 -14.27 15.43
N HIS A 174 3.29 -14.87 14.42
CA HIS A 174 3.97 -15.35 13.22
C HIS A 174 3.10 -15.21 11.97
N VAL A 175 3.72 -14.78 10.88
CA VAL A 175 3.10 -14.77 9.55
C VAL A 175 4.04 -15.43 8.54
N MET A 176 3.49 -16.33 7.74
CA MET A 176 4.19 -16.95 6.62
C MET A 176 3.38 -16.77 5.34
N MET A 177 4.04 -16.32 4.28
CA MET A 177 3.46 -16.19 2.95
C MET A 177 4.25 -17.03 1.96
N MET A 178 3.55 -17.72 1.06
CA MET A 178 4.16 -18.54 0.01
C MET A 178 3.48 -18.26 -1.32
N ALA A 179 4.26 -18.10 -2.38
CA ALA A 179 3.72 -17.99 -3.73
C ALA A 179 3.12 -19.34 -4.17
N GLU A 180 2.01 -19.29 -4.91
CA GLU A 180 1.33 -20.51 -5.42
C GLU A 180 2.11 -21.16 -6.56
N ASP A 181 2.79 -20.35 -7.38
CA ASP A 181 3.56 -20.78 -8.55
C ASP A 181 4.98 -21.25 -8.22
N ASP A 182 5.53 -20.82 -7.08
CA ASP A 182 6.90 -21.10 -6.66
C ASP A 182 7.00 -21.20 -5.14
N ARG A 183 7.01 -22.43 -4.62
CA ARG A 183 7.10 -22.67 -3.16
C ARG A 183 8.44 -22.27 -2.54
N GLN A 184 9.49 -22.05 -3.34
CA GLN A 184 10.75 -21.51 -2.81
C GLN A 184 10.63 -20.02 -2.51
N ARG A 185 9.71 -19.33 -3.20
CA ARG A 185 9.38 -17.94 -2.95
C ARG A 185 8.45 -17.83 -1.74
N ARG A 186 9.06 -17.61 -0.58
CA ARG A 186 8.37 -17.44 0.69
C ARG A 186 8.85 -16.21 1.44
N PHE A 187 7.98 -15.69 2.28
CA PHE A 187 8.27 -14.60 3.22
C PHE A 187 7.84 -15.03 4.62
N GLU A 188 8.67 -14.73 5.62
CA GLU A 188 8.41 -15.05 7.02
C GLU A 188 8.58 -13.82 7.89
N TRP A 189 7.65 -13.61 8.82
CA TRP A 189 7.70 -12.57 9.83
C TRP A 189 7.49 -13.17 11.21
N ARG A 190 8.39 -12.87 12.15
CA ARG A 190 8.18 -13.06 13.60
C ARG A 190 8.22 -11.72 14.33
N ARG A 191 7.30 -11.51 15.27
CA ARG A 191 7.22 -10.29 16.08
C ARG A 191 7.71 -10.53 17.49
#